data_AF-A0A1D7NHQ3-F1
#
_entry.id   AF-A0A1D7NHQ3-F1
#
_cell.length_a   1.000
_cell.length_b   1.000
_cell.length_c   1.000
_cell.angle_alpha   90.00
_cell.angle_beta   90.00
_cell.angle_gamma   90.00
#
_symmetry.space_group_name_H-M   'P 1'
#
loop_
_entity.id
_entity.type
_entity.pdbx_description
1 polymer ?
#
loop_
_entity_poly.entity_id
_entity_poly.type
_entity_poly.pdbx_seq_one_letter_code
_entity_poly.pdbx_strand_id
1 'polypeptide(L)'
;MRRAARLALALAVTLGLAPGTLVRTDTGLRSDPATITIAPIPIGTPPPGPLRLTGAWQIRSQHGWVGGFSALVADGQARLISASDRAFRLDIDISHGDPRVVPGGFRFIGRRYSGRRELLDLESLARDPASGTLWAGYENHNLIERFAPDGTRRSVEPPAMKDWDDNSGPETMVRLRDGRFLVIAEGEVGDDPVYHPALLFAHDPVEGGEPMGLALEGLDGFDPVDATQLPDGRLLILLRHVEYFIPARFTAAIAIADPATIRRDMPWQARIIQHLPGSLLAENFEGITFIPAPANPRRGTVWLIADDNLSMFQRSLLVRFDWAGQASRTNEKAPGKPDA
;
A
#
# COMPACT_ATOMS: atom_id res chain seq x y z
N MET A 1 22.94 -29.08 -41.82
CA MET A 1 23.07 -29.30 -40.35
C MET A 1 22.51 -28.15 -39.50
N ARG A 2 22.83 -26.87 -39.77
CA ARG A 2 22.37 -25.74 -38.94
C ARG A 2 20.85 -25.50 -38.89
N ARG A 3 20.10 -25.77 -39.97
CA ARG A 3 18.63 -25.63 -39.99
C ARG A 3 17.91 -26.71 -39.17
N ALA A 4 18.34 -27.97 -39.30
CA ALA A 4 17.77 -29.09 -38.55
C ALA A 4 17.97 -28.93 -37.03
N ALA A 5 19.15 -28.47 -36.60
CA ALA A 5 19.43 -28.18 -35.20
C ALA A 5 18.57 -27.03 -34.64
N ARG A 6 18.34 -25.97 -35.42
CA ARG A 6 17.46 -24.85 -35.03
C ARG A 6 15.99 -25.27 -34.91
N LEU A 7 15.51 -26.12 -35.83
CA LEU A 7 14.15 -26.66 -35.76
C LEU A 7 13.96 -27.58 -34.56
N ALA A 8 14.95 -28.42 -34.24
CA ALA A 8 14.93 -29.28 -33.06
C ALA A 8 14.90 -28.44 -31.76
N LEU A 9 15.69 -27.36 -31.69
CA LEU A 9 15.68 -26.46 -30.53
C LEU A 9 14.36 -25.70 -30.39
N ALA A 10 13.81 -25.18 -31.49
CA ALA A 10 12.51 -24.50 -31.47
C ALA A 10 11.37 -25.44 -31.04
N LEU A 11 11.40 -26.70 -31.50
CA LEU A 11 10.45 -27.71 -31.10
C LEU A 11 10.62 -28.10 -29.62
N ALA A 12 11.85 -28.23 -29.13
CA ALA A 12 12.13 -28.50 -27.73
C ALA A 12 11.66 -27.36 -26.80
N VAL A 13 11.85 -26.10 -27.19
CA VAL A 13 11.33 -24.94 -26.44
C VAL A 13 9.81 -24.93 -26.47
N THR A 14 9.19 -25.18 -27.63
CA THR A 14 7.73 -25.17 -27.77
C THR A 14 7.09 -26.31 -26.97
N LEU A 15 7.64 -27.53 -27.03
CA LEU A 15 7.19 -28.67 -26.24
C LEU A 15 7.50 -28.50 -24.75
N GLY A 16 8.61 -27.84 -24.40
CA GLY A 16 8.95 -27.51 -23.01
C GLY A 16 8.00 -26.46 -22.40
N LEU A 17 7.49 -25.53 -23.21
CA LEU A 17 6.52 -24.50 -22.81
C LEU A 17 5.05 -24.96 -22.95
N ALA A 18 4.78 -26.03 -23.71
CA ALA A 18 3.43 -26.55 -23.97
C ALA A 18 2.66 -26.96 -22.69
N PRO A 19 3.26 -27.61 -21.67
CA PRO A 19 2.57 -27.90 -20.42
C PRO A 19 2.11 -26.62 -19.70
N GLY A 20 2.92 -25.55 -19.68
CA GLY A 20 2.56 -24.28 -19.04
C GLY A 20 1.51 -23.46 -19.79
N THR A 21 1.27 -23.73 -21.09
CA THR A 21 0.26 -23.04 -21.90
C THR A 21 -1.05 -23.82 -22.03
N LEU A 22 -0.99 -25.16 -21.98
CA LEU A 22 -2.15 -26.05 -22.19
C LEU A 22 -2.70 -26.65 -20.88
N VAL A 23 -1.89 -26.76 -19.83
CA VAL A 23 -2.34 -27.16 -18.49
C VAL A 23 -2.46 -25.89 -17.65
N ARG A 24 -3.57 -25.17 -17.82
CA ARG A 24 -3.92 -24.11 -16.87
C ARG A 24 -4.44 -24.77 -15.61
N THR A 25 -3.74 -24.59 -14.49
CA THR A 25 -4.33 -24.85 -13.17
C THR A 25 -5.62 -24.04 -13.10
N ASP A 26 -6.75 -24.69 -12.80
CA ASP A 26 -8.00 -23.99 -12.58
C ASP A 26 -7.83 -23.12 -11.33
N THR A 27 -7.87 -21.80 -11.53
CA THR A 27 -7.73 -20.81 -10.46
C THR A 27 -9.08 -20.23 -10.04
N GLY A 28 -10.19 -20.78 -10.53
CA GLY A 28 -11.54 -20.32 -10.26
C GLY A 28 -11.96 -19.08 -11.08
N LEU A 29 -13.26 -18.91 -11.22
CA LEU A 29 -13.87 -17.70 -11.77
C LEU A 29 -13.93 -16.60 -10.70
N ARG A 30 -14.01 -15.34 -11.13
CA ARG A 30 -14.16 -14.17 -10.24
C ARG A 30 -15.32 -14.29 -9.24
N SER A 31 -16.39 -14.99 -9.62
CA SER A 31 -17.60 -15.20 -8.82
C SER A 31 -17.49 -16.34 -7.82
N ASP A 32 -16.44 -17.16 -7.90
CA ASP A 32 -16.31 -18.34 -7.07
C ASP A 32 -15.95 -17.95 -5.63
N PRO A 33 -16.41 -18.72 -4.64
CA PRO A 33 -16.00 -18.48 -3.26
C PRO A 33 -14.50 -18.74 -3.09
N ALA A 34 -13.77 -17.76 -2.58
CA ALA A 34 -12.36 -17.93 -2.24
C ALA A 34 -12.19 -18.60 -0.87
N THR A 35 -11.35 -19.63 -0.81
CA THR A 35 -10.86 -20.19 0.46
C THR A 35 -9.51 -19.55 0.79
N ILE A 36 -9.50 -18.65 1.77
CA ILE A 36 -8.32 -17.87 2.14
C ILE A 36 -7.88 -18.28 3.53
N THR A 37 -6.60 -18.61 3.67
CA THR A 37 -5.96 -18.91 4.96
C THR A 37 -4.95 -17.84 5.31
N ILE A 38 -4.95 -17.37 6.56
CA ILE A 38 -3.93 -16.49 7.11
C ILE A 38 -3.19 -17.30 8.18
N ALA A 39 -1.95 -17.68 7.91
CA ALA A 39 -1.17 -18.57 8.76
C ALA A 39 0.08 -17.87 9.30
N PRO A 40 0.41 -18.02 10.60
CA PRO A 40 1.59 -17.38 11.16
C PRO A 40 2.87 -17.94 10.54
N ILE A 41 3.85 -17.07 10.32
CA ILE A 41 5.18 -17.42 9.84
C ILE A 41 6.26 -16.92 10.79
N PRO A 42 7.43 -17.58 10.86
CA PRO A 42 8.52 -17.13 11.72
C PRO A 42 9.01 -15.73 11.31
N ILE A 43 9.04 -14.80 12.27
CA ILE A 43 9.48 -13.40 12.04
C ILE A 43 11.00 -13.23 11.91
N GLY A 44 11.78 -14.28 12.21
CA GLY A 44 13.23 -14.23 12.17
C GLY A 44 13.81 -13.16 13.11
N THR A 45 14.95 -12.60 12.73
CA THR A 45 15.57 -11.47 13.44
C THR A 45 14.92 -10.18 12.95
N PRO A 46 14.30 -9.38 13.84
CA PRO A 46 13.65 -8.14 13.44
C PRO A 46 14.68 -7.09 13.01
N PRO A 47 14.33 -6.19 12.08
CA PRO A 47 15.22 -5.10 11.69
C PRO A 47 15.42 -4.12 12.86
N PRO A 48 16.58 -3.45 12.96
CA PRO A 48 16.80 -2.43 13.97
C PRO A 48 15.90 -1.22 13.71
N GLY A 49 15.44 -0.55 14.76
CA GLY A 49 14.63 0.66 14.64
C GLY A 49 13.62 0.82 15.78
N PRO A 50 12.79 1.88 15.74
CA PRO A 50 11.81 2.19 16.78
C PRO A 50 10.57 1.30 16.73
N LEU A 51 10.34 0.58 15.62
CA LEU A 51 9.23 -0.34 15.46
C LEU A 51 9.67 -1.76 15.82
N ARG A 52 8.95 -2.40 16.74
CA ARG A 52 9.24 -3.78 17.13
C ARG A 52 8.34 -4.74 16.36
N LEU A 53 8.90 -5.57 15.49
CA LEU A 53 8.17 -6.63 14.80
C LEU A 53 7.62 -7.64 15.82
N THR A 54 6.29 -7.83 15.85
CA THR A 54 5.60 -8.71 16.82
C THR A 54 4.70 -9.75 16.18
N GLY A 55 4.65 -9.83 14.86
CA GLY A 55 3.97 -10.92 14.15
C GLY A 55 4.10 -10.79 12.64
N ALA A 56 4.09 -11.93 11.97
CA ALA A 56 3.96 -12.03 10.52
C ALA A 56 3.09 -13.24 10.19
N TRP A 57 2.24 -13.08 9.18
CA TRP A 57 1.37 -14.12 8.67
C TRP A 57 1.40 -14.12 7.15
N GLN A 58 1.33 -15.29 6.54
CA GLN A 58 1.18 -15.42 5.10
C GLN A 58 -0.31 -15.63 4.76
N ILE A 59 -0.81 -14.83 3.82
CA ILE A 59 -2.12 -15.00 3.21
C ILE A 59 -1.94 -15.98 2.04
N ARG A 60 -2.76 -17.04 1.99
CA ARG A 60 -2.70 -18.07 0.95
C ARG A 60 -4.09 -18.41 0.46
N SER A 61 -4.19 -18.66 -0.84
CA SER A 61 -5.40 -19.13 -1.50
C SER A 61 -5.04 -19.89 -2.78
N GLN A 62 -5.90 -20.81 -3.21
CA GLN A 62 -5.83 -21.39 -4.56
C GLN A 62 -6.64 -20.58 -5.58
N HIS A 63 -7.46 -19.64 -5.10
CA HIS A 63 -8.28 -18.77 -5.92
C HIS A 63 -7.42 -17.66 -6.53
N GLY A 64 -7.32 -17.60 -7.86
CA GLY A 64 -6.36 -16.74 -8.58
C GLY A 64 -6.67 -15.23 -8.59
N TRP A 65 -7.73 -14.82 -7.91
CA TRP A 65 -8.06 -13.40 -7.67
C TRP A 65 -7.67 -12.92 -6.27
N VAL A 66 -7.18 -13.83 -5.40
CA VAL A 66 -6.66 -13.46 -4.07
C VAL A 66 -5.17 -13.16 -4.21
N GLY A 67 -4.78 -11.96 -3.80
CA GLY A 67 -3.45 -11.38 -4.05
C GLY A 67 -3.62 -9.94 -4.52
N GLY A 68 -2.55 -9.30 -5.00
CA GLY A 68 -2.67 -7.94 -5.54
C GLY A 68 -2.92 -6.85 -4.49
N PHE A 69 -2.59 -7.07 -3.21
CA PHE A 69 -3.09 -6.22 -2.11
C PHE A 69 -2.35 -4.87 -2.00
N SER A 70 -2.93 -3.82 -2.57
CA SER A 70 -2.31 -2.50 -2.61
C SER A 70 -2.70 -1.54 -1.47
N ALA A 71 -3.70 -1.86 -0.64
CA ALA A 71 -4.16 -0.89 0.37
C ALA A 71 -4.61 -1.54 1.69
N LEU A 72 -4.49 -0.79 2.80
CA LEU A 72 -4.89 -1.26 4.14
C LEU A 72 -5.42 -0.15 5.06
N VAL A 73 -6.62 -0.34 5.60
CA VAL A 73 -7.19 0.55 6.64
C VAL A 73 -7.74 -0.23 7.82
N ALA A 74 -7.72 0.38 9.01
CA ALA A 74 -8.35 -0.17 10.20
C ALA A 74 -9.87 0.11 10.25
N ASP A 75 -10.63 -0.89 10.68
CA ASP A 75 -12.03 -0.77 11.09
C ASP A 75 -12.15 -0.99 12.60
N GLY A 76 -11.96 0.10 13.34
CA GLY A 76 -11.91 0.06 14.80
C GLY A 76 -10.65 -0.62 15.33
N GLN A 77 -10.74 -1.25 16.51
CA GLN A 77 -9.60 -1.94 17.13
C GLN A 77 -9.46 -3.42 16.73
N ALA A 78 -10.43 -3.95 16.00
CA ALA A 78 -10.65 -5.40 15.90
C ALA A 78 -10.69 -5.92 14.45
N ARG A 79 -10.65 -5.03 13.45
CA ARG A 79 -10.73 -5.42 12.05
C ARG A 79 -9.81 -4.59 11.17
N LEU A 80 -9.29 -5.21 10.13
CA LEU A 80 -8.61 -4.58 9.01
C LEU A 80 -9.45 -4.75 7.75
N ILE A 81 -9.35 -3.78 6.85
CA ILE A 81 -9.92 -3.82 5.51
C ILE A 81 -8.76 -3.61 4.55
N SER A 82 -8.50 -4.58 3.69
CA SER A 82 -7.57 -4.43 2.58
C SER A 82 -8.32 -4.39 1.26
N ALA A 83 -7.75 -3.73 0.26
CA ALA A 83 -8.19 -3.83 -1.11
C ALA A 83 -7.02 -4.13 -2.06
N SER A 84 -7.34 -4.63 -3.24
CA SER A 84 -6.37 -5.07 -4.25
C SER A 84 -6.46 -4.28 -5.55
N ASP A 85 -5.39 -4.28 -6.34
CA ASP A 85 -5.30 -3.87 -7.75
C ASP A 85 -6.45 -4.42 -8.61
N ARG A 86 -6.98 -5.60 -8.32
CA ARG A 86 -8.12 -6.23 -9.02
C ARG A 86 -9.49 -5.84 -8.49
N ALA A 87 -9.55 -4.77 -7.70
CA ALA A 87 -10.73 -4.26 -7.03
C ALA A 87 -11.47 -5.34 -6.21
N PHE A 88 -10.72 -6.18 -5.48
CA PHE A 88 -11.27 -7.01 -4.42
C PHE A 88 -11.03 -6.37 -3.07
N ARG A 89 -11.99 -6.52 -2.16
CA ARG A 89 -11.86 -6.18 -0.76
C ARG A 89 -11.67 -7.46 0.05
N LEU A 90 -10.79 -7.42 1.05
CA LEU A 90 -10.61 -8.46 2.07
C LEU A 90 -10.80 -7.87 3.47
N ASP A 91 -11.79 -8.40 4.21
CA ASP A 91 -12.00 -8.09 5.62
C ASP A 91 -11.30 -9.11 6.52
N ILE A 92 -10.49 -8.62 7.46
CA ILE A 92 -9.65 -9.44 8.36
C ILE A 92 -10.00 -9.11 9.82
N ASP A 93 -10.42 -10.11 10.58
CA ASP A 93 -10.63 -10.05 12.03
C ASP A 93 -9.29 -10.24 12.76
N ILE A 94 -8.98 -9.31 13.67
CA ILE A 94 -7.78 -9.34 14.53
C ILE A 94 -8.12 -9.30 16.03
N SER A 95 -9.39 -9.45 16.39
CA SER A 95 -9.90 -9.33 17.78
C SER A 95 -9.36 -10.40 18.73
N HIS A 96 -8.94 -11.55 18.20
CA HIS A 96 -8.53 -12.72 18.98
C HIS A 96 -7.03 -13.06 18.82
N GLY A 97 -6.20 -12.05 18.52
CA GLY A 97 -4.75 -12.17 18.46
C GLY A 97 -4.23 -12.56 17.08
N ASP A 98 -4.58 -13.76 16.60
CA ASP A 98 -4.23 -14.21 15.24
C ASP A 98 -5.24 -13.69 14.21
N PRO A 99 -4.78 -13.05 13.12
CA PRO A 99 -5.65 -12.57 12.05
C PRO A 99 -6.40 -13.72 11.37
N ARG A 100 -7.69 -13.49 11.09
CA ARG A 100 -8.56 -14.44 10.40
C ARG A 100 -9.41 -13.72 9.37
N VAL A 101 -9.68 -14.40 8.26
CA VAL A 101 -10.58 -13.86 7.25
C VAL A 101 -12.00 -13.84 7.81
N VAL A 102 -12.68 -12.71 7.68
CA VAL A 102 -14.10 -12.62 8.00
C VAL A 102 -14.88 -13.45 6.98
N PRO A 103 -15.81 -14.34 7.39
CA PRO A 103 -16.64 -15.09 6.45
C PRO A 103 -17.38 -14.16 5.47
N GLY A 104 -17.22 -14.39 4.16
CA GLY A 104 -17.75 -13.50 3.11
C GLY A 104 -17.03 -12.14 2.99
N GLY A 105 -15.93 -11.97 3.71
CA GLY A 105 -15.12 -10.75 3.75
C GLY A 105 -14.30 -10.51 2.49
N PHE A 106 -14.11 -11.52 1.64
CA PHE A 106 -13.48 -11.39 0.33
C PHE A 106 -14.53 -11.19 -0.77
N ARG A 107 -14.57 -10.01 -1.39
CA ARG A 107 -15.59 -9.68 -2.39
C ARG A 107 -15.10 -8.69 -3.43
N PHE A 108 -15.59 -8.84 -4.66
CA PHE A 108 -15.37 -7.87 -5.72
C PHE A 108 -16.09 -6.56 -5.41
N ILE A 109 -15.35 -5.45 -5.50
CA ILE A 109 -15.85 -4.09 -5.29
C ILE A 109 -15.66 -3.19 -6.52
N GLY A 110 -15.07 -3.68 -7.61
CA GLY A 110 -14.91 -2.89 -8.85
C GLY A 110 -16.23 -2.48 -9.49
N ARG A 111 -16.19 -1.44 -10.33
CA ARG A 111 -17.36 -0.91 -11.06
C ARG A 111 -17.20 -1.11 -12.55
N ARG A 112 -18.25 -1.56 -13.24
CA ARG A 112 -18.28 -1.59 -14.71
C ARG A 112 -18.82 -0.26 -15.24
N TYR A 113 -18.06 0.43 -16.09
CA TYR A 113 -18.47 1.73 -16.65
C TYR A 113 -19.24 1.58 -17.96
N SER A 114 -18.64 0.93 -18.95
CA SER A 114 -19.26 0.69 -20.26
C SER A 114 -18.54 -0.42 -21.00
N GLY A 115 -19.28 -1.22 -21.78
CA GLY A 115 -18.70 -2.32 -22.55
C GLY A 115 -17.95 -3.31 -21.65
N ARG A 116 -16.65 -3.50 -21.88
CA ARG A 116 -15.77 -4.37 -21.07
C ARG A 116 -14.84 -3.60 -20.10
N ARG A 117 -14.99 -2.28 -19.98
CA ARG A 117 -14.14 -1.45 -19.08
C ARG A 117 -14.64 -1.53 -17.65
N GLU A 118 -13.76 -1.96 -16.76
CA GLU A 118 -13.97 -2.06 -15.32
C GLU A 118 -12.99 -1.13 -14.63
N LEU A 119 -13.46 -0.45 -13.57
CA LEU A 119 -12.62 0.29 -12.65
C LEU A 119 -11.90 -0.73 -11.78
N LEU A 120 -10.66 -0.98 -12.15
CA LEU A 120 -9.67 -1.76 -11.44
C LEU A 120 -8.52 -0.82 -11.08
N ASP A 121 -7.44 -1.38 -10.57
CA ASP A 121 -6.19 -0.71 -10.21
C ASP A 121 -6.35 0.16 -8.97
N LEU A 122 -6.87 -0.45 -7.90
CA LEU A 122 -7.10 0.24 -6.64
C LEU A 122 -5.80 0.20 -5.84
N GLU A 123 -5.16 1.35 -5.73
CA GLU A 123 -3.84 1.47 -5.12
C GLU A 123 -3.85 2.13 -3.74
N SER A 124 -4.95 2.78 -3.34
CA SER A 124 -5.01 3.41 -2.02
C SER A 124 -6.40 3.37 -1.38
N LEU A 125 -6.44 3.38 -0.04
CA LEU A 125 -7.67 3.47 0.74
C LEU A 125 -7.59 4.51 1.85
N ALA A 126 -8.63 5.32 1.97
CA ALA A 126 -8.89 6.11 3.17
C ALA A 126 -10.24 5.74 3.77
N ARG A 127 -10.37 5.93 5.09
CA ARG A 127 -11.59 5.62 5.83
C ARG A 127 -11.94 6.72 6.81
N ASP A 128 -13.23 7.02 6.88
CA ASP A 128 -13.79 7.77 8.00
C ASP A 128 -14.30 6.78 9.05
N PRO A 129 -13.69 6.70 10.24
CA PRO A 129 -14.13 5.76 11.27
C PRO A 129 -15.49 6.13 11.88
N ALA A 130 -15.96 7.37 11.74
CA ALA A 130 -17.23 7.80 12.31
C ALA A 130 -18.42 7.33 11.46
N SER A 131 -18.37 7.54 10.15
CA SER A 131 -19.43 7.12 9.23
C SER A 131 -19.22 5.69 8.70
N GLY A 132 -17.98 5.21 8.60
CA GLY A 132 -17.64 3.99 7.89
C GLY A 132 -17.46 4.18 6.38
N THR A 133 -17.51 5.42 5.89
CA THR A 133 -17.24 5.78 4.49
C THR A 133 -15.81 5.42 4.12
N LEU A 134 -15.65 4.85 2.92
CA LEU A 134 -14.35 4.57 2.32
C LEU A 134 -14.12 5.46 1.10
N TRP A 135 -12.86 5.78 0.83
CA TRP A 135 -12.40 6.35 -0.41
C TRP A 135 -11.33 5.43 -0.99
N ALA A 136 -11.34 5.25 -2.29
CA ALA A 136 -10.32 4.50 -3.02
C ALA A 136 -9.69 5.38 -4.10
N GLY A 137 -8.36 5.35 -4.20
CA GLY A 137 -7.61 5.89 -5.33
C GLY A 137 -7.43 4.81 -6.39
N TYR A 138 -7.47 5.21 -7.66
CA TYR A 138 -7.22 4.31 -8.79
C TYR A 138 -6.16 4.91 -9.72
N GLU A 139 -5.09 4.14 -9.95
CA GLU A 139 -3.89 4.57 -10.69
C GLU A 139 -4.19 4.84 -12.17
N ASN A 140 -4.62 3.81 -12.92
CA ASN A 140 -4.89 3.86 -14.36
C ASN A 140 -5.89 4.95 -14.82
N HIS A 141 -6.58 5.61 -13.88
CA HIS A 141 -7.57 6.64 -14.15
C HIS A 141 -7.32 7.95 -13.40
N ASN A 142 -6.31 8.03 -12.54
CA ASN A 142 -6.09 9.16 -11.64
C ASN A 142 -7.40 9.62 -10.97
N LEU A 143 -8.12 8.64 -10.40
CA LEU A 143 -9.51 8.76 -9.97
C LEU A 143 -9.66 8.48 -8.48
N ILE A 144 -10.58 9.18 -7.82
CA ILE A 144 -10.99 8.88 -6.44
C ILE A 144 -12.46 8.48 -6.42
N GLU A 145 -12.79 7.31 -5.86
CA GLU A 145 -14.16 6.84 -5.63
C GLU A 145 -14.49 6.80 -4.13
N ARG A 146 -15.59 7.43 -3.74
CA ARG A 146 -16.18 7.32 -2.40
C ARG A 146 -17.23 6.22 -2.35
N PHE A 147 -17.14 5.37 -1.34
CA PHE A 147 -18.11 4.34 -0.98
C PHE A 147 -18.79 4.73 0.33
N ALA A 148 -20.02 5.21 0.24
CA ALA A 148 -20.84 5.48 1.41
C ALA A 148 -21.36 4.16 2.03
N PRO A 149 -21.62 4.12 3.35
CA PRO A 149 -22.10 2.92 4.04
C PRO A 149 -23.45 2.40 3.54
N ASP A 150 -24.26 3.26 2.95
CA ASP A 150 -25.56 2.93 2.34
C ASP A 150 -25.42 2.25 0.96
N GLY A 151 -24.19 2.08 0.47
CA GLY A 151 -23.89 1.52 -0.85
C GLY A 151 -23.84 2.56 -1.97
N THR A 152 -24.12 3.84 -1.68
CA THR A 152 -23.96 4.93 -2.65
C THR A 152 -22.49 5.09 -3.00
N ARG A 153 -22.22 5.26 -4.30
CA ARG A 153 -20.86 5.44 -4.80
C ARG A 153 -20.75 6.59 -5.77
N ARG A 154 -19.76 7.45 -5.57
CA ARG A 154 -19.48 8.60 -6.45
C ARG A 154 -17.97 8.69 -6.70
N SER A 155 -17.59 8.91 -7.95
CA SER A 155 -16.21 9.09 -8.35
C SER A 155 -15.97 10.49 -8.91
N VAL A 156 -14.71 10.90 -8.87
CA VAL A 156 -14.20 12.12 -9.49
C VAL A 156 -12.81 11.82 -10.05
N GLU A 157 -12.47 12.44 -11.18
CA GLU A 157 -11.11 12.57 -11.69
C GLU A 157 -10.68 14.03 -11.39
N PRO A 158 -10.05 14.29 -10.23
CA PRO A 158 -9.63 15.64 -9.86
C PRO A 158 -8.76 16.26 -10.97
N PRO A 159 -9.10 17.47 -11.47
CA PRO A 159 -8.32 18.13 -12.51
C PRO A 159 -6.84 18.31 -12.16
N ALA A 160 -6.51 18.37 -10.88
CA ALA A 160 -5.14 18.49 -10.37
C ALA A 160 -4.29 17.21 -10.51
N MET A 161 -4.89 16.05 -10.78
CA MET A 161 -4.18 14.77 -11.00
C MET A 161 -4.15 14.38 -12.48
N LYS A 162 -4.69 15.21 -13.39
CA LYS A 162 -4.82 14.87 -14.82
C LYS A 162 -3.49 14.60 -15.54
N ASP A 163 -2.40 15.18 -15.01
CA ASP A 163 -1.06 15.11 -15.60
C ASP A 163 -0.15 14.16 -14.81
N TRP A 164 -0.70 13.41 -13.83
CA TRP A 164 0.03 12.34 -13.16
C TRP A 164 0.19 11.16 -14.13
N ASP A 165 1.27 10.40 -13.98
CA ASP A 165 1.50 9.22 -14.82
C ASP A 165 0.36 8.21 -14.59
N ASP A 166 -0.13 7.60 -15.67
CA ASP A 166 -1.18 6.59 -15.61
C ASP A 166 -0.70 5.29 -14.93
N ASN A 167 0.61 5.13 -14.71
CA ASN A 167 1.25 3.98 -14.07
C ASN A 167 2.09 4.39 -12.84
N SER A 168 1.84 5.58 -12.27
CA SER A 168 2.36 5.97 -10.95
C SER A 168 1.41 6.99 -10.27
N GLY A 169 0.15 6.59 -10.13
CA GLY A 169 -1.01 7.44 -9.79
C GLY A 169 -1.22 7.71 -8.27
N PRO A 170 -2.46 7.92 -7.78
CA PRO A 170 -2.77 8.21 -6.36
C PRO A 170 -2.59 7.00 -5.42
N GLU A 171 -1.34 6.61 -5.25
CA GLU A 171 -0.86 5.42 -4.53
C GLU A 171 -0.88 5.61 -3.01
N THR A 172 -0.70 6.84 -2.51
CA THR A 172 -0.86 7.11 -1.08
C THR A 172 -2.05 8.01 -0.83
N MET A 173 -3.01 7.57 0.00
CA MET A 173 -4.16 8.41 0.40
C MET A 173 -4.49 8.27 1.89
N VAL A 174 -4.56 9.41 2.58
CA VAL A 174 -4.97 9.45 3.99
C VAL A 174 -6.00 10.55 4.25
N ARG A 175 -7.09 10.17 4.92
CA ARG A 175 -8.03 11.13 5.53
C ARG A 175 -7.50 11.54 6.90
N LEU A 176 -7.14 12.81 7.05
CA LEU A 176 -6.69 13.38 8.31
C LEU A 176 -7.88 13.50 9.29
N ARG A 177 -7.58 13.47 10.59
CA ARG A 177 -8.57 13.59 11.68
C ARG A 177 -9.39 14.88 11.62
N ASP A 178 -8.82 15.95 11.06
CA ASP A 178 -9.51 17.22 10.86
C ASP A 178 -10.40 17.26 9.61
N GLY A 179 -10.46 16.16 8.84
CA GLY A 179 -11.31 16.00 7.66
C GLY A 179 -10.65 16.37 6.34
N ARG A 180 -9.41 16.87 6.36
CA ARG A 180 -8.60 17.05 5.14
C ARG A 180 -8.20 15.70 4.55
N PHE A 181 -7.87 15.69 3.26
CA PHE A 181 -7.32 14.52 2.58
C PHE A 181 -5.95 14.88 2.01
N LEU A 182 -4.97 14.01 2.25
CA LEU A 182 -3.68 14.06 1.58
C LEU A 182 -3.63 12.89 0.60
N VAL A 183 -3.27 13.20 -0.65
CA VAL A 183 -3.02 12.23 -1.72
C VAL A 183 -1.60 12.48 -2.24
N ILE A 184 -0.80 11.44 -2.42
CA ILE A 184 0.57 11.51 -2.95
C ILE A 184 0.65 10.52 -4.11
N ALA A 185 1.24 10.97 -5.21
CA ALA A 185 1.56 10.10 -6.33
C ALA A 185 2.77 9.23 -6.01
N GLU A 186 2.83 8.00 -6.52
CA GLU A 186 4.10 7.23 -6.53
C GLU A 186 5.09 7.83 -7.53
N GLY A 187 4.60 8.48 -8.58
CA GLY A 187 5.43 8.98 -9.66
C GLY A 187 6.37 10.10 -9.23
N GLU A 188 7.62 9.98 -9.67
CA GLU A 188 8.66 10.97 -9.41
C GLU A 188 8.64 12.12 -10.44
N VAL A 189 8.95 13.33 -9.97
CA VAL A 189 9.26 14.50 -10.80
C VAL A 189 10.57 15.16 -10.35
N GLY A 190 11.32 15.69 -11.32
CA GLY A 190 12.64 16.27 -11.08
C GLY A 190 13.73 15.21 -10.96
N ASP A 191 14.98 15.59 -11.26
CA ASP A 191 16.12 14.66 -11.32
C ASP A 191 17.03 14.74 -10.08
N ASP A 192 17.19 15.94 -9.48
CA ASP A 192 17.96 16.17 -8.25
C ASP A 192 17.64 17.57 -7.64
N PRO A 193 16.91 17.65 -6.52
CA PRO A 193 16.29 16.53 -5.81
C PRO A 193 15.03 16.02 -6.54
N VAL A 194 14.72 14.76 -6.29
CA VAL A 194 13.48 14.09 -6.72
C VAL A 194 12.32 14.48 -5.81
N TYR A 195 11.12 14.59 -6.38
CA TYR A 195 9.90 14.88 -5.65
C TYR A 195 8.73 13.98 -6.08
N HIS A 196 7.82 13.74 -5.14
CA HIS A 196 6.55 13.05 -5.36
C HIS A 196 5.40 14.08 -5.34
N PRO A 197 4.68 14.31 -6.46
CA PRO A 197 3.52 15.20 -6.49
C PRO A 197 2.49 14.83 -5.42
N ALA A 198 1.93 15.83 -4.75
CA ALA A 198 0.93 15.61 -3.71
C ALA A 198 -0.13 16.70 -3.71
N LEU A 199 -1.31 16.34 -3.23
CA LEU A 199 -2.48 17.20 -3.11
C LEU A 199 -3.04 17.14 -1.70
N LEU A 200 -3.25 18.33 -1.11
CA LEU A 200 -3.96 18.47 0.15
C LEU A 200 -5.34 19.09 -0.12
N PHE A 201 -6.38 18.26 -0.05
CA PHE A 201 -7.77 18.69 -0.14
C PHE A 201 -8.25 19.17 1.23
N ALA A 202 -8.97 20.29 1.24
CA ALA A 202 -9.54 20.84 2.47
C ALA A 202 -10.65 19.94 3.06
N HIS A 203 -11.35 19.20 2.20
CA HIS A 203 -12.49 18.34 2.51
C HIS A 203 -12.48 17.10 1.60
N ASP A 204 -13.60 16.36 1.60
CA ASP A 204 -13.81 15.20 0.73
C ASP A 204 -13.56 15.55 -0.76
N PRO A 205 -12.57 14.92 -1.42
CA PRO A 205 -12.23 15.24 -2.81
C PRO A 205 -13.38 14.98 -3.79
N VAL A 206 -14.32 14.08 -3.47
CA VAL A 206 -15.46 13.72 -4.32
C VAL A 206 -16.54 14.82 -4.35
N GLU A 207 -16.57 15.71 -3.35
CA GLU A 207 -17.43 16.90 -3.37
C GLU A 207 -16.83 18.04 -4.20
N GLY A 208 -15.59 17.89 -4.66
CA GLY A 208 -14.84 18.89 -5.43
C GLY A 208 -14.12 19.92 -4.56
N GLY A 209 -13.70 21.01 -5.20
CA GLY A 209 -12.87 22.05 -4.60
C GLY A 209 -11.41 21.93 -5.03
N GLU A 210 -10.74 23.08 -5.12
CA GLU A 210 -9.34 23.14 -5.53
C GLU A 210 -8.42 22.69 -4.39
N PRO A 211 -7.65 21.60 -4.56
CA PRO A 211 -6.65 21.19 -3.58
C PRO A 211 -5.48 22.18 -3.55
N MET A 212 -4.74 22.18 -2.44
CA MET A 212 -3.41 22.77 -2.42
C MET A 212 -2.42 21.77 -2.98
N GLY A 213 -1.78 22.10 -4.10
CA GLY A 213 -0.64 21.35 -4.62
C GLY A 213 0.59 21.51 -3.73
N LEU A 214 1.32 20.41 -3.54
CA LEU A 214 2.59 20.34 -2.84
C LEU A 214 3.40 19.19 -3.45
N ALA A 215 4.61 18.96 -2.93
CA ALA A 215 5.38 17.77 -3.27
C ALA A 215 6.08 17.23 -2.03
N LEU A 216 6.11 15.91 -1.89
CA LEU A 216 6.94 15.22 -0.89
C LEU A 216 8.36 15.12 -1.45
N GLU A 217 9.36 15.57 -0.68
CA GLU A 217 10.77 15.39 -1.06
C GLU A 217 11.12 13.89 -1.05
N GLY A 218 11.77 13.42 -2.12
CA GLY A 218 12.16 12.02 -2.27
C GLY A 218 13.10 11.54 -1.16
N LEU A 219 13.03 10.25 -0.84
CA LEU A 219 13.77 9.64 0.26
C LEU A 219 14.62 8.47 -0.23
N ASP A 220 15.89 8.72 -0.58
CA ASP A 220 16.87 7.68 -0.92
C ASP A 220 16.39 6.68 -2.01
N GLY A 221 15.66 7.16 -3.02
CA GLY A 221 15.12 6.33 -4.11
C GLY A 221 13.92 5.47 -3.72
N PHE A 222 13.23 5.82 -2.63
CA PHE A 222 11.98 5.18 -2.25
C PHE A 222 10.76 5.99 -2.68
N ASP A 223 9.73 5.26 -3.08
CA ASP A 223 8.43 5.74 -3.53
C ASP A 223 7.34 5.55 -2.46
N PRO A 224 6.43 6.51 -2.27
CA PRO A 224 5.35 6.43 -1.29
C PRO A 224 4.17 5.60 -1.80
N VAL A 225 3.79 4.56 -1.06
CA VAL A 225 2.76 3.59 -1.48
C VAL A 225 1.56 3.50 -0.53
N ASP A 226 1.64 3.99 0.71
CA ASP A 226 0.45 4.19 1.58
C ASP A 226 0.81 5.05 2.80
N ALA A 227 -0.19 5.56 3.54
CA ALA A 227 0.04 6.31 4.77
C ALA A 227 -1.08 6.18 5.81
N THR A 228 -0.69 6.27 7.08
CA THR A 228 -1.63 6.28 8.21
C THR A 228 -1.30 7.37 9.22
N GLN A 229 -2.34 7.96 9.81
CA GLN A 229 -2.17 9.03 10.80
C GLN A 229 -2.04 8.52 12.24
N LEU A 230 -0.98 8.97 12.91
CA LEU A 230 -0.75 8.78 14.34
C LEU A 230 -1.63 9.72 15.19
N PRO A 231 -1.88 9.39 16.47
CA PRO A 231 -2.71 10.20 17.37
C PRO A 231 -2.23 11.62 17.63
N ASP A 232 -0.94 11.89 17.43
CA ASP A 232 -0.37 13.24 17.56
C ASP A 232 -0.43 14.05 16.27
N GLY A 233 -1.07 13.52 15.21
CA GLY A 233 -1.29 14.20 13.94
C GLY A 233 -0.24 13.87 12.88
N ARG A 234 0.92 13.33 13.26
CA ARG A 234 1.96 12.92 12.31
C ARG A 234 1.50 11.74 11.47
N LEU A 235 2.09 11.59 10.29
CA LEU A 235 1.85 10.50 9.37
C LEU A 235 3.00 9.50 9.43
N LEU A 236 2.68 8.21 9.45
CA LEU A 236 3.59 7.17 9.00
C LEU A 236 3.32 6.96 7.51
N ILE A 237 4.37 7.03 6.70
CA ILE A 237 4.32 6.85 5.24
C ILE A 237 5.08 5.56 4.95
N LEU A 238 4.40 4.60 4.33
CA LEU A 238 5.01 3.38 3.82
C LEU A 238 5.68 3.71 2.49
N LEU A 239 6.91 3.23 2.37
CA LEU A 239 7.77 3.50 1.25
C LEU A 239 8.24 2.18 0.65
N ARG A 240 8.35 2.12 -0.67
CA ARG A 240 8.85 0.99 -1.44
C ARG A 240 10.03 1.43 -2.29
N HIS A 241 10.96 0.52 -2.55
CA HIS A 241 11.97 0.67 -3.57
C HIS A 241 12.12 -0.67 -4.31
N VAL A 242 12.17 -0.60 -5.63
CA VAL A 242 12.22 -1.76 -6.53
C VAL A 242 13.54 -1.78 -7.28
N GLU A 243 14.32 -2.84 -7.07
CA GLU A 243 15.45 -3.15 -7.94
C GLU A 243 14.98 -4.08 -9.07
N TYR A 244 14.97 -3.58 -10.29
CA TYR A 244 14.55 -4.28 -11.51
C TYR A 244 15.55 -5.36 -11.98
N PHE A 245 15.74 -6.40 -11.17
CA PHE A 245 16.45 -7.63 -11.50
C PHE A 245 15.47 -8.75 -11.89
N ILE A 246 15.97 -9.93 -12.29
CA ILE A 246 15.16 -11.14 -12.48
C ILE A 246 15.59 -12.21 -11.46
N PRO A 247 14.77 -12.52 -10.43
CA PRO A 247 13.52 -11.84 -10.07
C PRO A 247 13.77 -10.43 -9.49
N ALA A 248 12.74 -9.57 -9.56
CA ALA A 248 12.79 -8.23 -8.97
C ALA A 248 13.00 -8.33 -7.46
N ARG A 249 13.65 -7.31 -6.87
CA ARG A 249 13.88 -7.24 -5.43
C ARG A 249 13.20 -6.01 -4.87
N PHE A 250 12.49 -6.22 -3.77
CA PHE A 250 11.77 -5.17 -3.07
C PHE A 250 12.45 -4.88 -1.75
N THR A 251 12.52 -3.59 -1.42
CA THR A 251 12.84 -3.13 -0.08
C THR A 251 11.80 -2.13 0.34
N ALA A 252 11.41 -2.18 1.61
CA ALA A 252 10.45 -1.24 2.16
C ALA A 252 11.05 -0.43 3.32
N ALA A 253 10.47 0.74 3.55
CA ALA A 253 10.78 1.59 4.68
C ALA A 253 9.51 2.27 5.20
N ILE A 254 9.57 2.77 6.42
CA ILE A 254 8.52 3.61 6.99
C ILE A 254 9.16 4.93 7.36
N ALA A 255 8.63 6.02 6.80
CA ALA A 255 8.98 7.37 7.17
C ALA A 255 7.94 8.01 8.09
N ILE A 256 8.36 9.07 8.77
CA ILE A 256 7.47 9.92 9.56
C ILE A 256 7.50 11.35 9.03
N ALA A 257 6.34 11.97 8.92
CA ALA A 257 6.18 13.35 8.50
C ALA A 257 5.10 14.05 9.32
N ASP A 258 5.20 15.37 9.47
CA ASP A 258 4.18 16.17 10.15
C ASP A 258 3.38 16.98 9.12
N PRO A 259 2.09 16.71 8.90
CA PRO A 259 1.30 17.47 7.95
C PRO A 259 1.09 18.93 8.38
N ALA A 260 1.37 19.30 9.64
CA ALA A 260 1.35 20.69 10.11
C ALA A 260 2.55 21.51 9.61
N THR A 261 3.60 20.88 9.07
CA THR A 261 4.75 21.58 8.48
C THR A 261 4.57 21.87 7.00
N ILE A 262 3.53 21.33 6.37
CA ILE A 262 3.20 21.62 4.96
C ILE A 262 3.08 23.14 4.79
N ARG A 263 3.82 23.69 3.83
CA ARG A 263 3.73 25.08 3.39
C ARG A 263 3.54 25.08 1.88
N ARG A 264 2.83 26.08 1.39
CA ARG A 264 2.71 26.30 -0.05
C ARG A 264 4.10 26.55 -0.63
N ASP A 265 4.35 26.00 -1.82
CA ASP A 265 5.57 26.18 -2.61
C ASP A 265 6.87 25.73 -1.92
N MET A 266 6.76 24.93 -0.87
CA MET A 266 7.90 24.32 -0.18
C MET A 266 7.77 22.80 -0.24
N PRO A 267 8.85 22.06 -0.54
CA PRO A 267 8.85 20.62 -0.40
C PRO A 267 8.46 20.21 1.01
N TRP A 268 7.53 19.26 1.11
CA TRP A 268 7.16 18.64 2.37
C TRP A 268 8.16 17.55 2.69
N GLN A 269 8.72 17.61 3.89
CA GLN A 269 9.80 16.72 4.30
C GLN A 269 9.28 15.60 5.19
N ALA A 270 9.79 14.40 4.92
CA ALA A 270 9.63 13.22 5.73
C ALA A 270 11.01 12.70 6.16
N ARG A 271 11.04 11.76 7.10
CA ARG A 271 12.29 11.11 7.51
C ARG A 271 12.04 9.64 7.75
N ILE A 272 12.87 8.79 7.15
CA ILE A 272 12.84 7.35 7.40
C ILE A 272 13.12 7.08 8.89
N ILE A 273 12.26 6.26 9.49
CA ILE A 273 12.40 5.82 10.88
C ILE A 273 12.62 4.32 11.01
N GLN A 274 12.22 3.53 10.01
CA GLN A 274 12.36 2.08 10.01
C GLN A 274 12.66 1.61 8.59
N HIS A 275 13.81 0.97 8.40
CA HIS A 275 14.03 0.17 7.20
C HIS A 275 13.53 -1.25 7.44
N LEU A 276 13.06 -1.93 6.40
CA LEU A 276 12.57 -3.30 6.44
C LEU A 276 13.46 -4.23 5.59
N PRO A 277 14.77 -4.36 5.89
CA PRO A 277 15.67 -5.22 5.14
C PRO A 277 15.46 -6.71 5.44
N GLY A 278 15.90 -7.57 4.51
CA GLY A 278 16.06 -9.01 4.73
C GLY A 278 14.98 -9.89 4.11
N SER A 279 15.24 -11.18 3.98
CA SER A 279 14.44 -12.12 3.16
C SER A 279 12.97 -12.26 3.56
N LEU A 280 12.61 -12.01 4.82
CA LEU A 280 11.20 -12.03 5.23
C LEU A 280 10.45 -10.77 4.79
N LEU A 281 11.12 -9.62 4.86
CA LEU A 281 10.52 -8.30 4.69
C LEU A 281 10.87 -7.64 3.34
N ALA A 282 11.68 -8.33 2.52
CA ALA A 282 11.94 -8.00 1.12
C ALA A 282 10.76 -8.45 0.24
N GLU A 283 9.58 -7.92 0.55
CA GLU A 283 8.34 -8.14 -0.18
C GLU A 283 7.77 -6.79 -0.62
N ASN A 284 6.81 -6.83 -1.53
CA ASN A 284 6.14 -5.65 -2.06
C ASN A 284 5.11 -5.09 -1.06
N PHE A 285 5.55 -4.44 0.03
CA PHE A 285 4.61 -3.83 0.98
C PHE A 285 3.95 -2.60 0.38
N GLU A 286 2.62 -2.61 0.30
CA GLU A 286 1.83 -1.54 -0.32
C GLU A 286 0.73 -0.99 0.58
N GLY A 287 0.37 -1.64 1.69
CA GLY A 287 -0.61 -1.06 2.63
C GLY A 287 -0.09 -0.89 4.06
N ILE A 288 -0.45 0.20 4.73
CA ILE A 288 -0.12 0.51 6.13
C ILE A 288 -1.32 1.04 6.92
N THR A 289 -1.52 0.53 8.13
CA THR A 289 -2.48 1.15 9.06
C THR A 289 -2.03 1.13 10.51
N PHE A 290 -2.45 2.14 11.28
CA PHE A 290 -2.16 2.26 12.70
C PHE A 290 -3.43 2.08 13.54
N ILE A 291 -3.34 1.20 14.54
CA ILE A 291 -4.40 0.98 15.54
C ILE A 291 -3.89 1.43 16.91
N PRO A 292 -4.49 2.46 17.54
CA PRO A 292 -4.09 2.90 18.86
C PRO A 292 -4.39 1.85 19.93
N ALA A 293 -3.48 1.71 20.89
CA ALA A 293 -3.69 0.86 22.05
C ALA A 293 -4.79 1.47 22.95
N PRO A 294 -5.79 0.69 23.39
CA PRO A 294 -6.89 1.22 24.22
C PRO A 294 -6.42 1.91 25.50
N ALA A 295 -5.39 1.36 26.16
CA ALA A 295 -4.86 1.88 27.42
C ALA A 295 -4.02 3.16 27.26
N ASN A 296 -3.41 3.36 26.08
CA ASN A 296 -2.62 4.55 25.80
C ASN A 296 -2.64 4.81 24.29
N PRO A 297 -3.48 5.75 23.82
CA PRO A 297 -3.62 6.00 22.40
C PRO A 297 -2.32 6.41 21.70
N ARG A 298 -1.33 6.97 22.42
CA ARG A 298 -0.02 7.31 21.84
C ARG A 298 0.80 6.08 21.44
N ARG A 299 0.48 4.90 22.00
CA ARG A 299 1.03 3.61 21.62
C ARG A 299 0.05 2.87 20.72
N GLY A 300 0.49 1.84 20.04
CA GLY A 300 -0.41 1.04 19.22
C GLY A 300 0.32 0.00 18.40
N THR A 301 -0.39 -0.52 17.40
CA THR A 301 0.15 -1.47 16.43
C THR A 301 0.13 -0.85 15.05
N VAL A 302 1.23 -0.96 14.32
CA VAL A 302 1.32 -0.69 12.89
C VAL A 302 1.17 -2.03 12.17
N TRP A 303 0.25 -2.10 11.23
CA TRP A 303 0.04 -3.26 10.37
C TRP A 303 0.48 -2.91 8.96
N LEU A 304 1.17 -3.83 8.30
CA LEU A 304 1.52 -3.75 6.90
C LEU A 304 0.92 -4.93 6.14
N ILE A 305 0.52 -4.72 4.90
CA ILE A 305 0.18 -5.79 3.97
C ILE A 305 1.08 -5.72 2.74
N ALA A 306 1.55 -6.88 2.29
CA ALA A 306 2.33 -7.02 1.07
C ALA A 306 1.47 -7.57 -0.07
N ASP A 307 1.69 -6.99 -1.22
CA ASP A 307 1.29 -7.49 -2.51
C ASP A 307 2.22 -8.63 -2.97
N ASP A 308 1.66 -9.56 -3.73
CA ASP A 308 2.37 -10.64 -4.38
C ASP A 308 2.55 -10.45 -5.89
N ASN A 309 2.04 -9.37 -6.49
CA ASN A 309 2.00 -9.13 -7.94
C ASN A 309 1.51 -10.35 -8.76
N LEU A 310 0.79 -11.29 -8.13
CA LEU A 310 0.54 -12.65 -8.62
C LEU A 310 1.78 -13.39 -9.18
N SER A 311 2.98 -13.00 -8.72
CA SER A 311 4.25 -13.60 -9.05
C SER A 311 4.48 -14.83 -8.19
N MET A 312 4.93 -15.93 -8.80
CA MET A 312 5.32 -17.14 -8.06
C MET A 312 6.49 -16.93 -7.08
N PHE A 313 7.14 -15.76 -7.12
CA PHE A 313 8.30 -15.42 -6.29
C PHE A 313 7.98 -14.48 -5.12
N GLN A 314 6.78 -13.91 -5.06
CA GLN A 314 6.38 -12.96 -4.02
C GLN A 314 5.29 -13.58 -3.13
N ARG A 315 5.07 -13.00 -1.95
CA ARG A 315 4.11 -13.50 -0.97
C ARG A 315 3.19 -12.40 -0.48
N SER A 316 1.88 -12.68 -0.46
CA SER A 316 0.96 -11.87 0.31
C SER A 316 1.22 -12.06 1.81
N LEU A 317 1.80 -11.05 2.45
CA LEU A 317 2.11 -11.04 3.87
C LEU A 317 1.25 -10.03 4.61
N LEU A 318 0.87 -10.37 5.84
CA LEU A 318 0.37 -9.41 6.82
C LEU A 318 1.40 -9.36 7.95
N VAL A 319 1.87 -8.16 8.31
CA VAL A 319 2.94 -7.97 9.30
C VAL A 319 2.49 -6.97 10.36
N ARG A 320 2.86 -7.22 11.62
CA ARG A 320 2.53 -6.36 12.75
C ARG A 320 3.78 -5.87 13.47
N PHE A 321 3.83 -4.57 13.70
CA PHE A 321 4.81 -3.90 14.55
C PHE A 321 4.14 -3.24 15.74
N ASP A 322 4.83 -3.19 16.88
CA ASP A 322 4.46 -2.34 18.00
C ASP A 322 5.06 -0.95 17.84
N TRP A 323 4.23 0.07 18.07
CA TRP A 323 4.62 1.47 18.17
C TRP A 323 4.67 1.91 19.64
N ALA A 324 5.87 2.25 20.12
CA ALA A 324 6.10 2.62 21.52
C ALA A 324 5.65 4.06 21.87
N GLY A 325 5.25 4.87 20.89
CA GLY A 325 4.82 6.26 21.08
C GLY A 325 5.85 7.31 20.76
N GLN A 326 7.07 6.91 20.40
CA GLN A 326 8.16 7.82 20.05
C GLN A 326 9.02 7.19 18.94
N ALA A 327 9.06 7.83 17.77
CA ALA A 327 10.25 7.76 16.95
C ALA A 327 11.27 8.67 17.62
N SER A 328 12.33 8.12 18.22
CA SER A 328 13.39 8.91 18.84
C SER A 328 13.82 10.04 17.90
N ARG A 329 13.88 11.28 18.40
CA ARG A 329 14.69 12.32 17.77
C ARG A 329 16.13 11.90 17.98
N THR A 330 16.70 11.09 17.09
CA THR A 330 18.12 10.74 17.17
C THR A 330 18.93 12.01 16.92
N ASN A 331 19.44 12.58 18.01
CA ASN A 331 20.60 13.48 18.14
C ASN A 331 20.97 14.31 16.90
N GLU A 332 20.37 15.49 16.76
CA GLU A 332 21.14 16.65 16.32
C GLU A 332 22.27 16.83 17.34
N LYS A 333 23.49 16.40 16.99
CA LYS A 333 24.68 16.89 17.67
C LYS A 333 24.65 18.41 17.52
N ALA A 334 24.47 19.12 18.62
CA ALA A 334 24.74 20.56 18.67
C ALA A 334 26.12 20.81 18.03
N PRO A 335 26.28 21.83 17.17
CA PRO A 335 27.58 22.20 16.65
C PRO A 335 28.51 22.47 17.82
N GLY A 336 29.59 21.70 17.93
CA GLY A 336 30.63 21.96 18.91
C GLY A 336 31.11 23.39 18.74
N LYS A 337 31.18 24.12 19.86
CA LYS A 337 31.89 25.41 19.92
C LYS A 337 33.30 25.22 19.34
N PRO A 338 33.82 26.17 18.56
CA PRO A 338 35.23 26.17 18.23
C PRO A 338 36.03 26.43 19.51
N ASP A 339 37.01 25.58 19.78
CA ASP A 339 38.01 25.85 20.80
C ASP A 339 38.82 27.10 20.41
N ALA A 340 39.04 27.95 21.40
CA ALA A 340 39.81 29.19 21.33
C ALA A 340 41.31 28.94 21.47
#